data_AF-A0A8K0KN67-F1
#
_entry.id   AF-A0A8K0KN67-F1
#
_cell.length_a   1.000
_cell.length_b   1.000
_cell.length_c   1.000
_cell.angle_alpha   90.00
_cell.angle_beta   90.00
_cell.angle_gamma   90.00
#
_symmetry.space_group_name_H-M   'P 1'
#
loop_
_entity.id
_entity.type
_entity.pdbx_description
1 polymer ?
#
loop_
_entity_poly.entity_id
_entity_poly.type
_entity_poly.pdbx_seq_one_letter_code
_entity_poly.pdbx_strand_id
1 'polypeptide(L)'
;MGVDVVKPTVECDYNNTMGGVDRCDQELSYYPSIRKQQKKKIFGHFLDQAVWNSYVLYRKETSQKCLQFIEFRLRLIEDAIVSLSTFKVA
;
A
#
# COMPACT_ATOMS: atom_id res chain seq x y z
N MET A 1 -21.84 14.48 33.83
CA MET A 1 -20.46 14.32 33.32
C MET A 1 -20.16 12.84 33.32
N GLY A 2 -19.70 12.28 32.19
CA GLY A 2 -19.37 10.85 32.09
C GLY A 2 -18.13 10.54 32.92
N VAL A 3 -18.15 9.40 33.62
CA VAL A 3 -16.98 8.89 34.34
C VAL A 3 -16.02 8.32 33.31
N ASP A 4 -14.76 8.76 33.33
CA ASP A 4 -13.71 8.16 32.50
C ASP A 4 -13.43 6.74 33.02
N VAL A 5 -13.95 5.75 32.28
CA VAL A 5 -13.71 4.33 32.56
C VAL A 5 -12.37 3.95 31.93
N VAL A 6 -11.41 3.59 32.77
CA VAL A 6 -10.12 3.07 32.32
C VAL A 6 -10.34 1.69 31.68
N LYS A 7 -10.08 1.60 30.38
CA LYS A 7 -10.13 0.32 29.65
C LYS A 7 -8.96 -0.58 30.05
N PRO A 8 -9.15 -1.91 30.13
CA PRO A 8 -8.05 -2.84 30.33
C PRO A 8 -6.95 -2.67 29.28
N THR A 9 -5.68 -2.79 29.70
CA THR A 9 -4.51 -2.65 28.81
C THR A 9 -4.60 -3.58 27.59
N VAL A 10 -5.07 -4.81 27.79
CA VAL A 10 -5.25 -5.80 26.71
C VAL A 10 -6.19 -5.29 25.61
N GLU A 11 -7.28 -4.61 25.99
CA GLU A 11 -8.22 -4.03 25.01
C GLU A 11 -7.59 -2.85 24.27
N CYS A 12 -6.82 -2.02 24.97
CA CYS A 12 -6.11 -0.90 24.36
C CYS A 12 -5.07 -1.40 23.34
N ASP A 13 -4.26 -2.39 23.70
CA ASP A 13 -3.22 -2.97 22.83
C ASP A 13 -3.80 -3.63 21.58
N TYR A 14 -4.91 -4.36 21.75
CA TYR A 14 -5.64 -4.92 20.62
C TYR A 14 -6.14 -3.84 19.67
N ASN A 15 -6.87 -2.84 20.19
CA ASN A 15 -7.42 -1.75 19.37
C ASN A 15 -6.33 -0.92 18.67
N ASN A 16 -5.16 -0.77 19.28
CA ASN A 16 -4.03 -0.05 18.70
C ASN A 16 -3.38 -0.79 17.52
N THR A 17 -3.47 -2.12 17.48
CA THR A 17 -2.73 -2.96 16.51
C THR A 17 -3.63 -3.62 15.46
N MET A 18 -4.92 -3.85 15.77
CA MET A 18 -5.83 -4.64 14.94
C MET A 18 -6.09 -4.08 13.53
N GLY A 19 -5.96 -2.76 13.34
CA GLY A 19 -6.30 -2.10 12.07
C GLY A 19 -5.25 -2.23 10.95
N GLY A 20 -4.19 -3.03 11.14
CA GLY A 20 -3.13 -3.17 10.14
C GLY A 20 -3.63 -3.71 8.79
N VAL A 21 -4.47 -4.75 8.83
CA VAL A 21 -5.04 -5.39 7.63
C VAL A 21 -6.05 -4.48 6.96
N ASP A 22 -7.02 -3.94 7.72
CA ASP A 22 -8.06 -3.06 7.18
C ASP A 22 -7.48 -1.82 6.48
N ARG A 23 -6.41 -1.25 7.03
CA ARG A 23 -5.71 -0.11 6.41
C ARG A 23 -5.04 -0.50 5.10
N CYS A 24 -4.41 -1.67 5.03
CA CYS A 24 -3.83 -2.19 3.80
C CYS A 24 -4.92 -2.40 2.74
N ASP A 25 -6.02 -3.07 3.10
CA ASP A 25 -7.14 -3.31 2.18
C ASP A 25 -7.78 -2.00 1.70
N GLN A 26 -7.92 -1.02 2.59
CA GLN A 26 -8.40 0.32 2.25
C GLN A 26 -7.49 1.00 1.22
N GLU A 27 -6.17 0.98 1.41
CA GLU A 27 -5.19 1.57 0.49
C GLU A 27 -5.21 0.90 -0.89
N LEU A 28 -5.34 -0.43 -0.94
CA LEU A 28 -5.45 -1.17 -2.20
C LEU A 28 -6.78 -0.89 -2.92
N SER A 29 -7.85 -0.59 -2.17
CA SER A 29 -9.17 -0.31 -2.73
C SER A 29 -9.26 1.04 -3.44
N TYR A 30 -8.40 2.02 -3.09
CA TYR A 30 -8.42 3.35 -3.69
C TYR A 30 -7.99 3.37 -5.16
N TYR A 31 -6.99 2.56 -5.50
CA TYR A 31 -6.40 2.52 -6.85
C TYR A 31 -6.19 1.07 -7.30
N PRO A 32 -7.28 0.31 -7.58
CA PRO A 32 -7.17 -1.09 -7.97
C PRO A 32 -6.63 -1.21 -9.39
N SER A 33 -5.60 -2.04 -9.60
CA SER A 33 -5.11 -2.37 -10.95
C SER A 33 -6.01 -3.38 -11.68
N ILE A 34 -6.81 -4.14 -10.92
CA ILE A 34 -7.67 -5.22 -11.42
C ILE A 34 -8.87 -4.62 -12.16
N ARG A 35 -9.03 -4.96 -13.44
CA ARG A 35 -10.22 -4.60 -14.23
C ARG A 35 -11.26 -5.71 -14.22
N LYS A 36 -12.56 -5.35 -14.33
CA LYS A 36 -13.73 -6.26 -14.20
C LYS A 36 -13.63 -7.53 -15.05
N GLN A 37 -13.02 -7.44 -16.25
CA GLN A 37 -12.94 -8.53 -17.23
C GLN A 37 -11.54 -9.19 -17.35
N GLN A 38 -10.61 -8.93 -16.44
CA GLN A 38 -9.29 -9.59 -16.51
C GLN A 38 -9.37 -11.05 -16.07
N LYS A 39 -8.83 -11.96 -16.91
CA LYS A 39 -8.71 -13.39 -16.60
C LYS A 39 -7.71 -13.68 -15.48
N LYS A 40 -6.78 -12.76 -15.20
CA LYS A 40 -5.69 -12.91 -14.22
C LYS A 40 -5.87 -12.03 -12.97
N LYS A 41 -7.05 -12.10 -12.34
CA LYS A 41 -7.37 -11.26 -11.14
C LYS A 41 -6.40 -11.48 -9.99
N ILE A 42 -6.01 -12.72 -9.74
CA ILE A 42 -5.07 -13.11 -8.67
C ILE A 42 -3.70 -12.46 -8.88
N PHE A 43 -3.19 -12.49 -10.12
CA PHE A 43 -1.93 -11.84 -10.45
C PHE A 43 -1.99 -10.32 -10.22
N GLY A 44 -3.07 -9.67 -10.66
CA GLY A 44 -3.26 -8.23 -10.44
C GLY A 44 -3.30 -7.88 -8.94
N HIS A 45 -3.97 -8.69 -8.13
CA HIS A 45 -3.98 -8.50 -6.68
C HIS A 45 -2.58 -8.64 -6.07
N PHE A 46 -1.84 -9.68 -6.44
CA PHE A 46 -0.46 -9.86 -5.95
C PHE A 46 0.47 -8.73 -6.41
N LEU A 47 0.26 -8.19 -7.61
CA LEU A 47 1.02 -7.04 -8.09
C LEU A 47 0.72 -5.80 -7.25
N ASP A 48 -0.55 -5.46 -7.01
CA ASP A 48 -0.94 -4.34 -6.14
C ASP A 48 -0.37 -4.50 -4.72
N GLN A 49 -0.40 -5.73 -4.18
CA GLN A 49 0.16 -6.06 -2.86
C GLN A 49 1.70 -5.91 -2.83
N ALA A 50 2.39 -6.34 -3.89
CA ALA A 50 3.84 -6.18 -4.00
C ALA A 50 4.25 -4.70 -4.07
N VAL A 51 3.48 -3.88 -4.78
CA VAL A 51 3.70 -2.42 -4.87
C VAL A 51 3.45 -1.74 -3.52
N TRP A 52 2.43 -2.16 -2.78
CA TRP A 52 2.20 -1.66 -1.42
C TRP A 52 3.35 -2.04 -0.47
N ASN A 53 3.80 -3.30 -0.51
CA ASN A 53 4.90 -3.76 0.32
C ASN A 53 6.22 -3.02 0.01
N SER A 54 6.51 -2.76 -1.28
CA SER A 54 7.71 -1.99 -1.66
C SER A 54 7.64 -0.54 -1.18
N TYR A 55 6.45 0.07 -1.18
CA TYR A 55 6.23 1.40 -0.59
C TYR A 55 6.45 1.41 0.92
N VAL A 56 5.95 0.42 1.65
CA VAL A 56 6.17 0.30 3.10
C VAL A 56 7.67 0.18 3.41
N LEU A 57 8.41 -0.63 2.65
CA LEU A 57 9.86 -0.74 2.76
C LEU A 57 10.55 0.59 2.42
N TYR A 58 10.17 1.25 1.32
CA TYR A 58 10.71 2.55 0.93
C TYR A 58 10.58 3.59 2.06
N ARG A 59 9.42 3.65 2.71
CA ARG A 59 9.18 4.56 3.84
C ARG A 59 9.96 4.21 5.10
N LYS A 60 10.28 2.93 5.28
CA LYS A 60 11.07 2.45 6.43
C LYS A 60 12.55 2.81 6.26
N GLU A 61 13.09 2.60 5.06
CA GLU A 61 14.51 2.78 4.76
C GLU A 61 14.88 4.23 4.43
N THR A 62 13.92 5.04 3.96
CA THR A 62 14.17 6.43 3.55
C THR A 62 13.66 7.42 4.60
N SER A 63 14.43 8.48 4.88
CA SER A 63 13.98 9.63 5.69
C SER A 63 12.84 10.43 5.05
N GLN A 64 12.47 10.15 3.80
CA GLN A 64 11.37 10.78 3.07
C GLN A 64 10.01 10.20 3.52
N LYS A 65 9.61 10.56 4.74
CA LYS A 65 8.34 10.09 5.32
C LYS A 65 7.09 10.67 4.65
N CYS A 66 7.25 11.69 3.81
CA CYS A 66 6.15 12.50 3.26
C CYS A 66 5.67 12.05 1.87
N LEU A 67 6.31 11.09 1.21
CA LEU A 67 5.87 10.63 -0.10
C LEU A 67 4.57 9.84 0.05
N GLN A 68 3.47 10.34 -0.53
CA GLN A 68 2.19 9.62 -0.54
C GLN A 68 2.27 8.39 -1.45
N PHE A 69 1.42 7.39 -1.19
CA PHE A 69 1.44 6.14 -1.96
C PHE A 69 1.17 6.35 -3.45
N ILE A 70 0.24 7.24 -3.80
CA ILE A 70 -0.08 7.56 -5.20
C ILE A 70 1.15 8.12 -5.96
N GLU A 71 1.90 9.01 -5.31
CA GLU A 71 3.11 9.61 -5.87
C GLU A 71 4.20 8.55 -6.06
N PHE A 72 4.37 7.65 -5.10
CA PHE A 72 5.27 6.51 -5.22
C PHE A 72 4.90 5.61 -6.41
N ARG A 73 3.60 5.33 -6.60
CA ARG A 73 3.12 4.52 -7.73
C ARG A 73 3.38 5.19 -9.08
N LEU A 74 3.18 6.50 -9.18
CA LEU A 74 3.43 7.25 -10.42
C LEU A 74 4.90 7.17 -10.82
N ARG A 75 5.82 7.41 -9.88
CA ARG A 75 7.27 7.27 -10.12
C ARG A 75 7.66 5.86 -10.55
N LEU A 76 7.12 4.84 -9.87
CA LEU A 76 7.35 3.45 -10.24
C LEU A 76 6.90 3.14 -11.67
N ILE A 77 5.77 3.69 -12.10
CA ILE A 77 5.25 3.53 -13.47
C ILE A 77 6.14 4.24 -14.47
N GLU A 78 6.55 5.48 -14.19
CA GLU A 78 7.46 6.26 -15.04
C GLU A 78 8.78 5.52 -15.25
N ASP A 79 9.41 5.06 -14.16
CA ASP A 79 10.66 4.29 -14.21
C ASP A 79 10.51 3.00 -15.02
N ALA A 80 9.39 2.28 -14.85
CA ALA A 80 9.10 1.07 -15.60
C ALA A 80 8.93 1.35 -17.10
N ILE A 81 8.24 2.44 -17.47
CA ILE A 81 8.05 2.84 -18.88
C ILE A 81 9.40 3.21 -19.51
N VAL A 82 10.21 4.01 -18.81
CA VAL A 82 11.53 4.42 -19.28
C VAL A 82 12.42 3.19 -19.49
N SER A 83 12.46 2.27 -18.53
CA SER A 83 13.22 1.01 -18.63
C SER A 83 12.77 0.14 -19.81
N LEU A 84 11.47 0.07 -20.08
CA LEU A 84 10.96 -0.67 -21.24
C LEU A 84 11.26 0.02 -22.57
N SER A 85 11.30 1.37 -22.58
CA SER A 85 11.62 2.14 -23.77
C SER A 85 13.09 2.00 -24.18
N THR A 86 14.01 2.01 -23.21
CA THR A 86 15.44 1.79 -23.45
C THR A 86 15.73 0.37 -23.91
N PHE A 87 15.03 -0.63 -23.37
CA PHE A 87 15.16 -2.02 -23.80
C PHE A 87 14.72 -2.27 -25.25
N LYS A 88 13.81 -1.47 -25.81
CA LYS A 88 13.38 -1.59 -27.21
C LYS A 88 14.33 -0.96 -28.22
N VAL A 89 15.28 -0.14 -27.76
CA VAL A 89 16.25 0.57 -28.61
C VAL A 89 17.60 -0.18 -28.66
N ALA A 90 17.81 -1.16 -27.77
CA ALA A 90 18.93 -2.10 -27.79
C ALA A 90 18.60 -3.37 -28.57
#